data_AF-A0A533SK85-F1
#
_entry.id   AF-A0A533SK85-F1
#
_cell.length_a   1.000
_cell.length_b   1.000
_cell.length_c   1.000
_cell.angle_alpha   90.00
_cell.angle_beta   90.00
_cell.angle_gamma   90.00
#
_symmetry.space_group_name_H-M   'P 1'
#
loop_
_entity.id
_entity.type
_entity.pdbx_description
1 polymer ?
#
loop_
_entity_poly.entity_id
_entity_poly.type
_entity_poly.pdbx_seq_one_letter_code
_entity_poly.pdbx_strand_id
1 'polypeptide(L)'
;MANLAYALSSSMLGPSLPAIINSLSLDAWGVSAITSAVAMGFFSVLPGGALADRRGKKKLMLAGLFIEMMGYSLAGVSQTFQPLLLSLVLFGIGAGFWEVAVSAFIPDTFADSPSGPMNILHSMWGIGGFLGPLLVGLVISSSRDWHPSFLVAAVLLVAAQMAILFLKEGGRQTSGIPRPLSAIGSVPKGAVVALALGWG
;
A
#
# COMPACT_ATOMS: atom_id res chain seq x y z
N MET A 1 -8.28 -5.67 -5.53
CA MET A 1 -8.31 -4.36 -6.19
C MET A 1 -7.64 -3.34 -5.29
N ALA A 2 -8.13 -3.08 -4.07
CA ALA A 2 -7.48 -2.14 -3.15
C ALA A 2 -5.99 -2.45 -2.91
N ASN A 3 -5.67 -3.70 -2.58
CA ASN A 3 -4.28 -4.12 -2.35
C ASN A 3 -3.39 -4.06 -3.60
N LEU A 4 -3.95 -4.32 -4.78
CA LEU A 4 -3.20 -4.21 -6.04
C LEU A 4 -2.91 -2.76 -6.39
N ALA A 5 -3.90 -1.87 -6.24
CA ALA A 5 -3.72 -0.44 -6.48
C ALA A 5 -2.67 0.17 -5.51
N TYR A 6 -2.68 -0.28 -4.26
CA TYR A 6 -1.66 0.08 -3.28
C TYR A 6 -0.27 -0.49 -3.64
N ALA A 7 -0.17 -1.78 -3.98
CA ALA A 7 1.10 -2.39 -4.40
C ALA A 7 1.68 -1.70 -5.63
N LEU A 8 0.81 -1.26 -6.54
CA LEU A 8 1.19 -0.49 -7.71
C LEU A 8 1.71 0.89 -7.32
N SER A 9 0.97 1.67 -6.53
CA SER A 9 1.38 3.03 -6.12
C SER A 9 2.71 3.02 -5.37
N SER A 10 2.86 2.14 -4.38
CA SER A 10 4.06 2.01 -3.54
C SER A 10 5.32 1.64 -4.34
N SER A 11 5.18 0.96 -5.46
CA SER A 11 6.29 0.62 -6.35
C SER A 11 6.76 1.76 -7.27
N MET A 12 6.04 2.89 -7.34
CA MET A 12 6.33 3.97 -8.29
C MET A 12 7.50 4.86 -7.88
N LEU A 13 7.85 4.93 -6.59
CA LEU A 13 8.94 5.77 -6.11
C LEU A 13 10.30 5.32 -6.68
N GLY A 14 10.62 4.03 -6.56
CA GLY A 14 11.93 3.48 -6.95
C GLY A 14 12.30 3.79 -8.41
N PRO A 15 11.45 3.48 -9.40
CA PRO A 15 11.67 3.79 -10.80
C PRO A 15 11.71 5.30 -11.12
N SER A 16 11.13 6.14 -10.27
CA SER A 16 11.17 7.60 -10.43
C SER A 16 12.46 8.22 -9.91
N LEU A 17 13.23 7.52 -9.06
CA LEU A 17 14.45 8.04 -8.44
C LEU A 17 15.48 8.59 -9.43
N PRO A 18 15.82 7.91 -10.54
CA PRO A 18 16.78 8.45 -11.50
C PRO A 18 16.35 9.80 -12.08
N ALA A 19 15.05 9.98 -12.37
CA ALA A 19 14.53 11.24 -12.89
C ALA A 19 14.59 12.35 -11.85
N ILE A 20 14.26 12.05 -10.59
CA ILE A 20 14.37 12.99 -9.46
C ILE A 20 15.83 13.44 -9.28
N ILE A 21 16.76 12.48 -9.20
CA ILE A 21 18.20 12.73 -9.01
C ILE A 21 18.73 13.68 -10.08
N ASN A 22 18.41 13.39 -11.35
CA ASN A 22 18.84 14.23 -12.46
C ASN A 22 18.19 15.62 -12.44
N SER A 23 16.88 15.71 -12.18
CA SER A 23 16.16 16.99 -12.19
C SER A 23 16.59 17.95 -11.08
N LEU A 24 16.90 17.43 -9.89
CA LEU A 24 17.31 18.21 -8.72
C LEU A 24 18.83 18.25 -8.56
N SER A 25 19.58 17.64 -9.48
CA SER A 25 21.05 17.53 -9.43
C SER A 25 21.56 17.01 -8.07
N LEU A 26 20.93 15.94 -7.57
CA LEU A 26 21.22 15.40 -6.23
C LEU A 26 22.57 14.67 -6.21
N ASP A 27 23.34 14.93 -5.16
CA ASP A 27 24.56 14.20 -4.85
C ASP A 27 24.26 12.95 -4.00
N ALA A 28 25.31 12.24 -3.56
CA ALA A 28 25.18 11.06 -2.72
C ALA A 28 24.44 11.33 -1.40
N TRP A 29 24.57 12.53 -0.85
CA TRP A 29 23.85 12.95 0.35
C TRP A 29 22.36 13.13 0.07
N GLY A 30 22.00 13.77 -1.04
CA GLY A 30 20.61 13.91 -1.47
C GLY A 30 19.91 12.56 -1.65
N VAL A 31 20.58 11.58 -2.28
CA VAL A 31 20.05 10.23 -2.43
C VAL A 31 19.87 9.53 -1.07
N SER A 32 20.84 9.67 -0.18
CA SER A 32 20.79 9.10 1.18
C SER A 32 19.68 9.74 2.02
N ALA A 33 19.42 11.03 1.84
CA ALA A 33 18.35 11.74 2.53
C ALA A 33 16.96 11.27 2.06
N ILE A 34 16.78 11.00 0.76
CA ILE A 34 15.53 10.41 0.22
C ILE A 34 15.24 9.06 0.86
N THR A 35 16.21 8.13 0.87
CA THR A 35 16.01 6.80 1.45
C THR A 35 15.80 6.86 2.96
N SER A 36 16.52 7.75 3.64
CA SER A 36 16.36 8.00 5.08
C SER A 36 15.00 8.59 5.42
N ALA A 37 14.46 9.49 4.61
CA ALA A 37 13.13 10.07 4.81
C ALA A 37 12.03 9.00 4.75
N VAL A 38 12.09 8.12 3.74
CA VAL A 38 11.16 6.98 3.64
C VAL A 38 11.30 6.06 4.85
N ALA A 39 12.53 5.67 5.21
CA ALA A 39 12.77 4.79 6.36
C ALA A 39 12.29 5.40 7.67
N MET A 40 12.54 6.70 7.88
CA MET A 40 12.07 7.45 9.04
C MET A 40 10.55 7.41 9.16
N GLY A 41 9.83 7.64 8.06
CA GLY A 41 8.38 7.51 8.04
C GLY A 41 7.92 6.07 8.32
N PHE A 42 8.61 5.08 7.74
CA PHE A 42 8.26 3.67 7.88
C PHE A 42 8.36 3.15 9.33
N PHE A 43 9.17 3.77 10.18
CA PHE A 43 9.18 3.49 11.63
C PHE A 43 7.83 3.70 12.33
N SER A 44 6.87 4.36 11.68
CA SER A 44 5.46 4.38 12.08
C SER A 44 4.84 2.99 12.28
N VAL A 45 5.44 1.92 11.72
CA VAL A 45 5.13 0.52 12.00
C VAL A 45 5.05 0.23 13.51
N LEU A 46 5.96 0.80 14.30
CA LEU A 46 6.09 0.54 15.74
C LEU A 46 4.87 1.05 16.53
N PRO A 47 4.50 2.35 16.46
CA PRO A 47 3.25 2.82 17.07
C PRO A 47 2.01 2.29 16.33
N GLY A 48 2.13 1.97 15.04
CA GLY A 48 1.07 1.43 14.20
C GLY A 48 0.47 0.15 14.75
N GLY A 49 1.27 -0.79 15.27
CA GLY A 49 0.77 -2.03 15.87
C GLY A 49 -0.18 -1.78 17.04
N ALA A 50 0.28 -1.01 18.04
CA ALA A 50 -0.55 -0.65 19.19
C ALA A 50 -1.79 0.17 18.78
N LEU A 51 -1.68 1.01 17.75
CA LEU A 51 -2.79 1.80 17.25
C LEU A 51 -3.82 0.92 16.51
N ALA A 52 -3.37 -0.09 15.77
CA ALA A 52 -4.21 -1.06 15.07
C ALA A 52 -5.08 -1.84 16.07
N ASP A 53 -4.48 -2.29 17.16
CA ASP A 53 -5.17 -3.04 18.21
C ASP A 53 -6.19 -2.19 18.95
N ARG A 54 -5.88 -0.91 19.21
CA ARG A 54 -6.75 0.00 19.96
C ARG A 54 -7.87 0.63 19.13
N ARG A 55 -7.59 1.02 17.89
CA ARG A 55 -8.53 1.79 17.04
C ARG A 55 -9.17 0.92 15.95
N GLY A 56 -8.67 -0.28 15.74
CA GLY A 56 -9.12 -1.21 14.71
C GLY A 56 -8.27 -1.11 13.44
N LYS A 57 -7.94 -2.28 12.90
CA LYS A 57 -7.05 -2.47 11.74
C LYS A 57 -7.57 -1.76 10.49
N LYS A 58 -8.87 -1.88 10.17
CA LYS A 58 -9.48 -1.19 9.01
C LYS A 58 -9.32 0.32 9.07
N LYS A 59 -9.49 0.95 10.24
CA LYS A 59 -9.30 2.40 10.39
C LYS A 59 -7.85 2.80 10.18
N LEU A 60 -6.91 1.98 10.65
CA LEU A 60 -5.49 2.22 10.44
C LEU A 60 -5.09 2.05 8.97
N MET A 61 -5.63 1.05 8.26
CA MET A 61 -5.43 0.90 6.81
C MET A 61 -5.87 2.16 6.05
N LEU A 62 -7.08 2.66 6.33
CA LEU A 62 -7.61 3.88 5.70
C LEU A 62 -6.78 5.13 6.05
N ALA A 63 -6.27 5.22 7.28
CA ALA A 63 -5.39 6.31 7.70
C ALA A 63 -4.05 6.23 6.95
N GLY A 64 -3.46 5.03 6.83
CA GLY A 64 -2.22 4.80 6.09
C GLY A 64 -2.34 5.24 4.62
N LEU A 65 -3.36 4.74 3.92
CA LEU A 65 -3.66 5.14 2.55
C LEU A 65 -3.85 6.65 2.39
N PHE A 66 -4.55 7.29 3.32
CA PHE A 66 -4.78 8.73 3.27
C PHE A 66 -3.48 9.53 3.44
N ILE A 67 -2.64 9.14 4.42
CA ILE A 67 -1.35 9.80 4.66
C ILE A 67 -0.42 9.61 3.45
N GLU A 68 -0.38 8.41 2.88
CA GLU A 68 0.42 8.13 1.69
C GLU A 68 -0.06 8.94 0.48
N MET A 69 -1.39 9.05 0.30
CA MET A 69 -2.00 9.87 -0.74
C MET A 69 -1.62 11.35 -0.59
N MET A 70 -1.60 11.87 0.64
CA MET A 70 -1.12 13.24 0.90
C MET A 70 0.35 13.39 0.56
N GLY A 71 1.18 12.39 0.92
CA GLY A 71 2.59 12.34 0.53
C GLY A 71 2.77 12.42 -0.98
N TYR A 72 2.17 11.51 -1.74
CA TYR A 72 2.28 11.54 -3.21
C TYR A 72 1.66 12.77 -3.86
N SER A 73 0.59 13.32 -3.30
CA SER A 73 0.02 14.59 -3.80
C SER A 73 1.01 15.75 -3.61
N LEU A 74 1.69 15.81 -2.47
CA LEU A 74 2.73 16.81 -2.20
C LEU A 74 3.97 16.61 -3.08
N ALA A 75 4.39 15.36 -3.31
CA ALA A 75 5.48 15.03 -4.23
C ALA A 75 5.14 15.42 -5.67
N GLY A 76 3.89 15.25 -6.08
CA GLY A 76 3.42 15.62 -7.42
C GLY A 76 3.40 17.11 -7.71
N VAL A 77 3.65 17.96 -6.71
CA VAL A 77 3.72 19.44 -6.86
C VAL A 77 5.01 20.03 -6.28
N SER A 78 5.96 19.20 -5.83
CA SER A 78 7.15 19.68 -5.11
C SER A 78 8.25 20.15 -6.06
N GLN A 79 8.46 21.47 -6.11
CA GLN A 79 9.50 22.06 -6.96
C GLN A 79 10.90 22.08 -6.34
N THR A 80 11.01 21.75 -5.05
CA THR A 80 12.26 21.81 -4.30
C THR A 80 12.47 20.54 -3.47
N PHE A 81 13.70 20.35 -3.00
CA PHE A 81 14.10 19.15 -2.29
C PHE A 81 13.41 18.98 -0.92
N GLN A 82 13.15 20.07 -0.19
CA GLN A 82 12.59 19.98 1.16
C GLN A 82 11.13 19.50 1.19
N PRO A 83 10.19 20.03 0.37
CA PRO A 83 8.84 19.49 0.27
C PRO A 83 8.83 18.03 -0.24
N LEU A 84 9.77 17.68 -1.12
CA LEU A 84 9.94 16.29 -1.54
C LEU A 84 10.33 15.39 -0.36
N LEU A 85 11.30 15.79 0.49
CA LEU A 85 11.64 15.00 1.67
C LEU A 85 10.45 14.82 2.62
N LEU A 86 9.68 15.89 2.87
CA LEU A 86 8.48 15.81 3.69
C LEU A 86 7.46 14.83 3.09
N SER A 87 7.26 14.89 1.76
CA SER A 87 6.36 13.97 1.06
C SER A 87 6.78 12.50 1.21
N LEU A 88 8.09 12.23 1.24
CA LEU A 88 8.64 10.89 1.38
C LEU A 88 8.55 10.36 2.82
N VAL A 89 8.65 11.25 3.82
CA VAL A 89 8.32 10.89 5.21
C VAL A 89 6.85 10.51 5.32
N LEU A 90 5.94 11.30 4.73
CA LEU A 90 4.51 10.98 4.72
C LEU A 90 4.24 9.65 4.00
N PHE A 91 4.87 9.41 2.85
CA PHE A 91 4.83 8.13 2.16
C PHE A 91 5.25 6.98 3.09
N GLY A 92 6.39 7.10 3.76
CA GLY A 92 6.85 6.08 4.71
C GLY A 92 5.87 5.84 5.86
N ILE A 93 5.27 6.91 6.41
CA ILE A 93 4.26 6.79 7.48
C ILE A 93 3.03 6.02 7.00
N GLY A 94 2.52 6.40 5.83
CA GLY A 94 1.36 5.75 5.22
C GLY A 94 1.61 4.27 4.95
N ALA A 95 2.77 3.96 4.38
CA ALA A 95 3.18 2.61 4.07
C ALA A 95 3.36 1.74 5.34
N GLY A 96 3.97 2.29 6.40
CA GLY A 96 4.14 1.58 7.67
C GLY A 96 2.80 1.26 8.35
N PHE A 97 1.86 2.21 8.37
CA PHE A 97 0.51 1.96 8.90
C PHE A 97 -0.27 0.95 8.08
N TRP A 98 -0.21 1.04 6.76
CA TRP A 98 -0.83 0.06 5.88
C TRP A 98 -0.27 -1.34 6.14
N GLU A 99 1.05 -1.48 6.13
CA GLU A 99 1.73 -2.77 6.24
C GLU A 99 1.37 -3.49 7.54
N VAL A 100 1.45 -2.80 8.69
CA VAL A 100 1.08 -3.40 9.97
C VAL A 100 -0.39 -3.77 10.01
N ALA A 101 -1.25 -2.88 9.50
CA ALA A 101 -2.69 -3.10 9.58
C ALA A 101 -3.14 -4.25 8.69
N VAL A 102 -2.64 -4.36 7.47
CA VAL A 102 -3.02 -5.42 6.52
C VAL A 102 -2.46 -6.78 6.94
N SER A 103 -1.19 -6.82 7.38
CA SER A 103 -0.52 -8.05 7.81
C SER A 103 -1.11 -8.61 9.10
N ALA A 104 -1.70 -7.76 9.95
CA ALA A 104 -2.47 -8.20 11.11
C ALA A 104 -3.95 -8.50 10.79
N PHE A 105 -4.53 -7.86 9.76
CA PHE A 105 -5.95 -8.03 9.42
C PHE A 105 -6.24 -9.38 8.77
N ILE A 106 -5.33 -9.88 7.93
CA ILE A 106 -5.50 -11.15 7.23
C ILE A 106 -5.59 -12.34 8.21
N PRO A 107 -4.65 -12.54 9.15
CA PRO A 107 -4.71 -13.64 10.10
C PRO A 107 -5.94 -13.61 11.01
N ASP A 108 -6.37 -12.41 11.41
CA ASP A 108 -7.59 -12.23 12.21
C ASP A 108 -8.87 -12.62 11.45
N THR A 109 -8.90 -12.35 10.14
CA THR A 109 -10.07 -12.60 9.29
C THR A 109 -10.13 -14.06 8.80
N PHE A 110 -8.97 -14.66 8.55
CA PHE A 110 -8.83 -16.02 8.00
C PHE A 110 -8.12 -16.94 8.98
N ALA A 111 -8.59 -17.01 10.23
CA ALA A 111 -7.93 -17.72 11.33
C ALA A 111 -7.61 -19.20 11.02
N ASP A 112 -8.49 -19.89 10.29
CA ASP A 112 -8.33 -21.31 9.97
C ASP A 112 -7.31 -21.58 8.84
N SER A 113 -7.03 -20.59 7.98
CA SER A 113 -6.12 -20.75 6.84
C SER A 113 -5.58 -19.41 6.31
N PRO A 114 -4.72 -18.72 7.07
CA PRO A 114 -4.25 -17.39 6.70
C PRO A 114 -3.18 -17.40 5.58
N SER A 115 -2.55 -18.56 5.32
CA SER A 115 -1.44 -18.69 4.38
C SER A 115 -1.82 -18.38 2.94
N GLY A 116 -2.98 -18.84 2.46
CA GLY A 116 -3.47 -18.56 1.11
C GLY A 116 -3.68 -17.06 0.87
N PRO A 117 -4.51 -16.38 1.69
CA PRO A 117 -4.66 -14.93 1.65
C PRO A 117 -3.36 -14.14 1.75
N MET A 118 -2.42 -14.55 2.61
CA MET A 118 -1.13 -13.89 2.76
C MET A 118 -0.24 -14.07 1.51
N ASN A 119 -0.27 -15.26 0.90
CA ASN A 119 0.42 -15.50 -0.37
C ASN A 119 -0.16 -14.64 -1.49
N ILE A 120 -1.48 -14.43 -1.53
CA ILE A 120 -2.13 -13.53 -2.49
C ILE A 120 -1.68 -12.09 -2.23
N LEU A 121 -1.66 -11.63 -0.97
CA LEU A 121 -1.15 -10.31 -0.58
C LEU A 121 0.26 -10.09 -1.17
N HIS A 122 1.20 -10.99 -0.89
CA HIS A 122 2.57 -10.91 -1.39
C HIS A 122 2.70 -11.09 -2.91
N SER A 123 1.82 -11.87 -3.54
CA SER A 123 1.77 -11.98 -4.99
C SER A 123 1.40 -10.64 -5.64
N MET A 124 0.50 -9.85 -5.03
CA MET A 124 0.17 -8.52 -5.53
C MET A 124 1.36 -7.55 -5.45
N TRP A 125 2.22 -7.67 -4.44
CA TRP A 125 3.47 -6.92 -4.38
C TRP A 125 4.39 -7.23 -5.57
N GLY A 126 4.47 -8.50 -5.97
CA GLY A 126 5.21 -8.89 -7.18
C GLY A 126 4.62 -8.29 -8.45
N ILE A 127 3.29 -8.33 -8.60
CA ILE A 127 2.61 -7.73 -9.75
C ILE A 127 2.78 -6.20 -9.78
N GLY A 128 2.62 -5.55 -8.62
CA GLY A 128 2.86 -4.11 -8.45
C GLY A 128 4.29 -3.74 -8.83
N GLY A 129 5.28 -4.48 -8.31
CA GLY A 129 6.70 -4.29 -8.63
C GLY A 129 7.04 -4.48 -10.12
N PHE A 130 6.26 -5.26 -10.86
CA PHE A 130 6.41 -5.38 -12.32
C PHE A 130 5.70 -4.24 -13.07
N LEU A 131 4.46 -3.92 -12.72
CA LEU A 131 3.65 -2.93 -13.42
C LEU A 131 4.03 -1.47 -13.09
N GLY A 132 4.51 -1.20 -11.89
CA GLY A 132 4.90 0.13 -11.42
C GLY A 132 5.98 0.78 -12.29
N PRO A 133 7.14 0.14 -12.50
CA PRO A 133 8.19 0.66 -13.38
C PRO A 133 7.69 0.91 -14.81
N LEU A 134 6.81 0.06 -15.34
CA LEU A 134 6.23 0.25 -16.67
C LEU A 134 5.37 1.50 -16.73
N LEU A 135 4.49 1.71 -15.74
CA LEU A 135 3.65 2.91 -15.66
C LEU A 135 4.49 4.18 -15.48
N VAL A 136 5.47 4.17 -14.57
CA VAL A 136 6.38 5.30 -14.38
C VAL A 136 7.14 5.61 -15.67
N GLY A 137 7.66 4.60 -16.37
CA GLY A 137 8.35 4.77 -17.64
C GLY A 137 7.46 5.41 -18.71
N LEU A 138 6.20 4.99 -18.81
CA LEU A 138 5.22 5.58 -19.74
C LEU A 138 4.88 7.03 -19.39
N VAL A 139 4.69 7.32 -18.10
CA VAL A 139 4.35 8.67 -17.62
C VAL A 139 5.53 9.63 -17.82
N ILE A 140 6.74 9.22 -17.45
CA ILE A 140 7.94 10.07 -17.60
C ILE A 140 8.28 10.26 -19.08
N SER A 141 8.20 9.22 -19.92
CA SER A 141 8.50 9.35 -21.35
C SER A 141 7.53 10.28 -22.09
N SER A 142 6.26 10.30 -21.70
CA SER A 142 5.24 11.16 -22.31
C SER A 142 5.28 12.60 -21.81
N SER A 143 5.47 12.82 -20.50
CA SER A 143 5.46 14.15 -19.89
C SER A 143 6.83 14.83 -19.84
N ARG A 144 7.92 14.05 -19.99
CA ARG A 144 9.31 14.46 -19.71
C ARG A 144 9.52 14.99 -18.29
N ASP A 145 8.66 14.58 -17.36
CA ASP A 145 8.66 15.02 -15.97
C ASP A 145 8.33 13.84 -15.04
N TRP A 146 8.84 13.87 -13.81
CA TRP A 146 8.58 12.85 -12.79
C TRP A 146 7.38 13.16 -11.91
N HIS A 147 7.00 14.44 -11.77
CA HIS A 147 5.87 14.86 -10.93
C HIS A 147 4.55 14.12 -11.26
N PRO A 148 4.17 13.92 -12.54
CA PRO A 148 2.90 13.26 -12.86
C PRO A 148 2.85 11.80 -12.40
N SER A 149 3.99 11.12 -12.26
CA SER A 149 4.04 9.74 -11.72
C SER A 149 3.51 9.68 -10.30
N PHE A 150 3.83 10.68 -9.46
CA PHE A 150 3.31 10.74 -8.10
C PHE A 150 1.82 11.11 -8.05
N LEU A 151 1.34 11.95 -8.96
CA LEU A 151 -0.10 12.23 -9.06
C LEU A 151 -0.90 10.99 -9.49
N VAL A 152 -0.37 10.19 -10.41
CA VAL A 152 -0.96 8.90 -10.78
C VAL A 152 -0.99 7.95 -9.56
N ALA A 153 0.09 7.90 -8.79
CA ALA A 153 0.14 7.11 -7.55
C ALA A 153 -0.93 7.58 -6.54
N ALA A 154 -1.12 8.89 -6.37
CA ALA A 154 -2.16 9.45 -5.51
C ALA A 154 -3.57 9.06 -5.97
N VAL A 155 -3.85 9.07 -7.29
CA VAL A 155 -5.14 8.62 -7.86
C VAL A 155 -5.38 7.13 -7.60
N LEU A 156 -4.34 6.29 -7.72
CA LEU A 156 -4.43 4.87 -7.40
C LEU A 156 -4.75 4.63 -5.92
N LEU A 157 -4.17 5.43 -5.02
CA LEU A 157 -4.46 5.37 -3.60
C LEU A 157 -5.89 5.84 -3.27
N VAL A 158 -6.42 6.84 -3.97
CA VAL A 158 -7.84 7.21 -3.87
C VAL A 158 -8.72 6.03 -4.28
N ALA A 159 -8.41 5.36 -5.38
CA ALA A 159 -9.15 4.18 -5.82
C ALA A 159 -9.08 3.05 -4.78
N ALA A 160 -7.92 2.82 -4.16
CA ALA A 160 -7.75 1.86 -3.08
C ALA A 160 -8.58 2.22 -1.84
N GLN A 161 -8.53 3.49 -1.42
CA GLN A 161 -9.29 4.04 -0.30
C GLN A 161 -10.80 3.84 -0.51
N MET A 162 -11.30 4.22 -1.69
CA MET A 162 -12.72 4.08 -2.04
C MET A 162 -13.14 2.61 -2.09
N ALA A 163 -12.31 1.72 -2.64
CA ALA A 163 -12.59 0.30 -2.62
C ALA A 163 -12.78 -0.23 -1.18
N ILE A 164 -11.97 0.20 -0.21
CA ILE A 164 -12.10 -0.22 1.20
C ILE A 164 -13.33 0.39 1.90
N LEU A 165 -13.72 1.61 1.53
CA LEU A 165 -14.87 2.29 2.12
C LEU A 165 -16.21 1.71 1.63
N PHE A 166 -16.33 1.44 0.33
CA PHE A 166 -17.56 0.86 -0.25
C PHE A 166 -17.68 -0.64 -0.03
N LEU A 167 -16.61 -1.28 0.44
CA LEU A 167 -16.64 -2.65 0.88
C LEU A 167 -17.53 -2.82 2.11
N LYS A 168 -18.74 -3.36 1.87
CA LYS A 168 -19.68 -3.75 2.92
C LYS A 168 -19.02 -4.82 3.78
N GLU A 169 -18.85 -4.53 5.06
CA GLU A 169 -18.34 -5.51 6.03
C GLU A 169 -19.29 -6.72 6.04
N GLY A 170 -18.86 -7.84 5.45
CA GLY A 170 -19.51 -9.13 5.62
C GLY A 170 -19.55 -9.42 7.11
N GLY A 171 -20.75 -9.59 7.66
CA GLY A 171 -21.02 -9.53 9.09
C GLY A 171 -20.09 -10.39 9.93
N ARG A 172 -19.76 -9.87 11.12
CA ARG A 172 -19.18 -10.60 12.26
C ARG A 172 -19.65 -12.06 12.24
N GLN A 173 -18.78 -12.99 11.88
CA GLN A 173 -18.97 -14.38 12.30
C GLN A 173 -18.73 -14.39 13.80
N THR A 174 -19.82 -14.27 14.56
CA THR A 174 -19.84 -14.52 15.99
C THR A 174 -19.27 -15.91 16.23
N SER A 175 -18.14 -15.96 16.93
CA SER A 175 -17.54 -17.18 17.44
C SER A 175 -18.56 -18.00 18.22
N GLY A 176 -18.81 -19.22 17.79
CA GLY A 176 -19.65 -20.16 18.52
C GLY A 176 -19.75 -21.49 17.81
N ILE A 177 -19.08 -22.50 18.36
CA ILE A 177 -19.12 -23.95 18.09
C ILE A 177 -17.98 -24.46 17.18
N PRO A 178 -17.07 -25.31 17.70
CA PRO A 178 -16.11 -26.06 16.88
C PRO A 178 -16.85 -27.05 15.98
N ARG A 179 -16.66 -26.96 14.66
CA ARG A 179 -17.17 -27.97 13.71
C ARG A 179 -16.18 -29.15 13.62
N PRO A 180 -16.66 -30.41 13.62
CA PRO A 180 -15.80 -31.58 13.57
C PRO A 180 -15.11 -31.76 12.21
N LEU A 181 -13.90 -32.32 12.27
CA LEU A 181 -12.95 -32.61 11.20
C LEU A 181 -13.44 -33.67 10.19
N SER A 182 -14.48 -33.40 9.39
CA SER A 182 -14.90 -34.33 8.32
C SER A 182 -15.25 -33.70 6.96
N ALA A 183 -14.90 -32.43 6.72
CA ALA A 183 -15.07 -31.78 5.41
C ALA A 183 -13.74 -31.59 4.67
N ILE A 184 -12.99 -32.69 4.48
CA ILE A 184 -11.98 -32.76 3.42
C ILE A 184 -12.76 -33.01 2.12
N GLY A 185 -13.01 -31.94 1.36
CA GLY A 185 -13.71 -32.05 0.08
C GLY A 185 -14.20 -30.71 -0.45
N SER A 186 -13.34 -30.05 -1.24
CA SER A 186 -13.63 -28.92 -2.13
C SER A 186 -14.17 -27.62 -1.49
N VAL A 187 -13.26 -26.66 -1.29
CA VAL A 187 -13.65 -25.24 -1.32
C VAL A 187 -13.70 -24.78 -2.79
N PRO A 188 -14.77 -24.12 -3.26
CA PRO A 188 -14.94 -23.73 -4.66
C PRO A 188 -14.00 -22.59 -5.06
N LYS A 189 -13.61 -22.55 -6.33
CA LYS A 189 -12.73 -21.54 -6.97
C LYS A 189 -13.17 -20.06 -6.79
N GLY A 190 -14.35 -19.78 -6.22
CA GLY A 190 -14.84 -18.42 -5.92
C GLY A 190 -14.12 -17.70 -4.78
N ALA A 191 -13.58 -18.43 -3.79
CA ALA A 191 -12.87 -17.82 -2.66
C ALA A 191 -11.52 -17.19 -3.06
N VAL A 192 -10.90 -17.69 -4.13
CA VAL A 192 -9.63 -17.19 -4.68
C VAL A 192 -9.81 -15.85 -5.42
N VAL A 193 -11.02 -15.56 -5.92
CA VAL A 193 -11.37 -14.35 -6.68
C VAL A 193 -11.82 -13.19 -5.77
N ALA A 194 -12.50 -13.49 -4.66
CA ALA A 194 -12.81 -12.53 -3.59
C ALA A 194 -11.55 -11.95 -2.90
N LEU A 195 -10.52 -12.80 -2.78
CA LEU A 195 -9.25 -12.48 -2.13
C LEU A 195 -8.29 -11.61 -2.98
N ALA A 196 -8.40 -11.66 -4.31
CA ALA A 196 -7.59 -10.81 -5.21
C ALA A 196 -8.22 -9.41 -5.40
N LEU A 197 -9.55 -9.29 -5.31
CA LEU A 197 -10.27 -8.10 -5.75
C LEU A 197 -10.74 -7.17 -4.61
N GLY A 198 -10.73 -7.62 -3.36
CA GLY A 198 -11.59 -6.99 -2.36
C GLY A 198 -13.04 -7.33 -2.71
N TRP A 199 -13.85 -7.57 -1.71
CA TRP A 199 -15.26 -7.99 -1.82
C TRP A 199 -15.35 -9.51 -1.73
N GLY A 200 -16.36 -9.97 -0.99
CA GLY A 200 -16.83 -11.34 -1.08
C GLY A 200 -17.32 -11.69 -2.47
#